data_AF-W4KQQ7-F1
#
_entry.id   AF-W4KQQ7-F1
#
_cell.length_a   1.000
_cell.length_b   1.000
_cell.length_c   1.000
_cell.angle_alpha   90.00
_cell.angle_beta   90.00
_cell.angle_gamma   90.00
#
_symmetry.space_group_name_H-M   'P 1'
#
loop_
_entity.id
_entity.type
_entity.pdbx_description
1 polymer ?
#
loop_
_entity_poly.entity_id
_entity_poly.type
_entity_poly.pdbx_seq_one_letter_code
_entity_poly.pdbx_strand_id
1 'polypeptide(L)'
;LGVMSRIYVVSLPHRADRRVQMDQLERALGLNWTYVDAIDADDPLIANVMDQVRTLRNNVPTFSWPENIDSQASSDALLEPAGSDIWTLSALFGPLEPYFPGETPERFSPSARLQDPTRQPSDPPPDLACTADNDLLAPLAPEHPAHMLLTPARIACWHSHLQVIRAIANGNDDGPALVLEDDIDMEWDTQARLAALWSALPAAWDIVYLGHCWSDETQLPALRRGPSASLHPSAAPKCTHAYALSRRGARRALLHLRHPPFAYSRAIDQALAWLVRSGRLRAFSVVPPVVVQRKDSSSDVMPGRGSEWRQGLDNG
;
A
#
# COMPACT_ATOMS: atom_id res chain seq x y z
N LEU A 1 2.09 12.00 18.72
CA LEU A 1 2.68 12.72 17.57
C LEU A 1 1.83 13.93 17.15
N GLY A 2 1.52 14.86 18.07
CA GLY A 2 0.82 16.17 17.95
C GLY A 2 -0.09 16.53 16.75
N VAL A 3 0.35 16.27 15.52
CA VAL A 3 -0.36 16.49 14.26
C VAL A 3 -1.19 15.29 13.79
N MET A 4 -1.00 14.10 14.35
CA MET A 4 -1.72 12.88 13.97
C MET A 4 -2.95 12.66 14.85
N SER A 5 -4.09 12.32 14.24
CA SER A 5 -5.32 11.92 14.94
C SER A 5 -5.26 10.47 15.40
N ARG A 6 -4.65 9.60 14.58
CA ARG A 6 -4.52 8.16 14.82
C ARG A 6 -3.19 7.65 14.36
N ILE A 7 -2.72 6.58 15.01
CA ILE A 7 -1.54 5.82 14.59
C ILE A 7 -1.97 4.36 14.48
N TYR A 8 -1.70 3.75 13.35
CA TYR A 8 -1.97 2.35 13.07
C TYR A 8 -0.65 1.61 12.88
N VAL A 9 -0.57 0.38 13.41
CA VAL A 9 0.56 -0.53 13.16
C VAL A 9 0.03 -1.76 12.44
N VAL A 10 0.47 -1.98 11.21
CA VAL A 10 0.17 -3.19 10.44
C VAL A 10 1.16 -4.27 10.87
N SER A 11 0.65 -5.36 11.42
CA SER A 11 1.48 -6.45 11.96
C SER A 11 0.75 -7.78 11.85
N LEU A 12 1.47 -8.84 11.51
CA LEU A 12 0.92 -10.20 11.53
C LEU A 12 0.59 -10.60 12.98
N PRO A 13 -0.59 -11.20 13.26
CA PRO A 13 -0.98 -11.58 14.62
C PRO A 13 0.00 -12.50 15.34
N HIS A 14 0.67 -13.39 14.59
CA HIS A 14 1.64 -14.34 15.15
C HIS A 14 3.03 -13.75 15.37
N ARG A 15 3.34 -12.54 14.86
CA ARG A 15 4.62 -11.84 15.08
C ARG A 15 4.64 -11.13 16.44
N ALA A 16 4.38 -11.90 17.50
CA ALA A 16 4.38 -11.41 18.87
C ALA A 16 5.75 -10.83 19.29
N ASP A 17 6.84 -11.33 18.70
CA ASP A 17 8.19 -10.80 18.85
C ASP A 17 8.27 -9.32 18.45
N ARG A 18 7.71 -8.97 17.28
CA ARG A 18 7.71 -7.60 16.77
C ARG A 18 6.72 -6.71 17.49
N ARG A 19 5.53 -7.21 17.81
CA ARG A 19 4.55 -6.45 18.61
C ARG A 19 5.10 -6.08 20.00
N VAL A 20 5.85 -6.97 20.66
CA VAL A 20 6.52 -6.64 21.93
C VAL A 20 7.55 -5.51 21.77
N GLN A 21 8.32 -5.51 20.68
CA GLN A 21 9.30 -4.45 20.40
C GLN A 21 8.60 -3.13 20.10
N MET A 22 7.51 -3.17 19.32
CA MET A 22 6.66 -2.02 19.09
C MET A 22 6.13 -1.50 20.43
N ASP A 23 5.53 -2.33 21.29
CA ASP A 23 5.00 -1.89 22.60
C ASP A 23 6.08 -1.26 23.52
N GLN A 24 7.35 -1.61 23.34
CA GLN A 24 8.46 -0.93 24.02
C GLN A 24 8.68 0.47 23.43
N LEU A 25 8.69 0.59 22.10
CA LEU A 25 8.81 1.86 21.40
C LEU A 25 7.62 2.80 21.69
N GLU A 26 6.39 2.27 21.75
CA GLU A 26 5.18 3.02 22.15
C GLU A 26 5.38 3.71 23.50
N ARG A 27 5.84 2.93 24.49
CA ARG A 27 6.08 3.41 25.87
C ARG A 27 7.25 4.39 25.94
N ALA A 28 8.32 4.12 25.20
CA ALA A 28 9.49 4.98 25.17
C ALA A 28 9.15 6.38 24.64
N LEU A 29 8.36 6.45 23.56
CA LEU A 29 7.98 7.70 22.90
C LEU A 29 6.71 8.34 23.47
N GLY A 30 6.03 7.69 24.42
CA GLY A 30 4.75 8.15 24.97
C GLY A 30 3.66 8.27 23.90
N LEU A 31 3.65 7.33 22.95
CA LEU A 31 2.68 7.27 21.86
C LEU A 31 1.55 6.30 22.20
N ASN A 32 0.53 6.26 21.35
CA ASN A 32 -0.45 5.21 21.36
C ASN A 32 -0.86 4.89 19.93
N TRP A 33 -0.97 3.59 19.62
CA TRP A 33 -1.41 3.13 18.31
C TRP A 33 -2.39 1.98 18.42
N THR A 34 -3.06 1.71 17.30
CA THR A 34 -3.95 0.57 17.13
C THR A 34 -3.30 -0.43 16.19
N TYR A 35 -3.15 -1.68 16.64
CA TYR A 35 -2.74 -2.75 15.75
C TYR A 35 -3.86 -3.07 14.75
N VAL A 36 -3.47 -3.22 13.49
CA VAL A 36 -4.31 -3.77 12.42
C VAL A 36 -3.68 -5.10 12.04
N ASP A 37 -4.46 -6.18 12.23
CA ASP A 37 -4.01 -7.52 11.93
C ASP A 37 -3.77 -7.66 10.43
N ALA A 38 -2.51 -7.89 10.07
CA ALA A 38 -2.13 -8.23 8.71
C ALA A 38 -2.58 -9.66 8.37
N ILE A 39 -2.63 -9.97 7.08
CA ILE A 39 -2.99 -11.29 6.57
C ILE A 39 -1.73 -12.05 6.15
N ASP A 40 -1.71 -13.34 6.41
CA ASP A 40 -0.59 -14.18 6.01
C ASP A 40 -0.58 -14.49 4.51
N ALA A 41 0.62 -14.76 3.99
CA ALA A 41 0.83 -15.08 2.58
C ALA A 41 0.17 -16.41 2.15
N ASP A 42 -0.07 -17.32 3.09
CA ASP A 42 -0.69 -18.63 2.89
C ASP A 42 -2.21 -18.63 3.13
N ASP A 43 -2.80 -17.50 3.51
CA ASP A 43 -4.23 -17.39 3.71
C ASP A 43 -5.00 -17.70 2.39
N PRO A 44 -6.04 -18.54 2.42
CA PRO A 44 -6.83 -18.89 1.23
C PRO A 44 -7.39 -17.69 0.46
N LEU A 45 -7.66 -16.57 1.15
CA LEU A 45 -8.07 -15.31 0.53
C LEU A 45 -7.03 -14.80 -0.47
N ILE A 46 -5.75 -14.94 -0.15
CA ILE A 46 -4.64 -14.48 -1.00
C ILE A 46 -4.56 -15.32 -2.27
N ALA A 47 -4.74 -16.63 -2.16
CA ALA A 47 -4.83 -17.50 -3.33
C ALA A 47 -6.00 -17.10 -4.25
N ASN A 48 -7.19 -16.83 -3.68
CA ASN A 48 -8.34 -16.36 -4.45
C ASN A 48 -8.08 -15.01 -5.14
N VAL A 49 -7.48 -14.04 -4.44
CA VAL A 49 -7.11 -12.75 -5.05
C VAL A 49 -6.14 -12.96 -6.22
N MET A 50 -5.15 -13.83 -6.09
CA MET A 50 -4.23 -14.15 -7.19
C MET A 50 -4.96 -14.75 -8.40
N ASP A 51 -5.96 -15.61 -8.18
CA ASP A 51 -6.77 -16.18 -9.26
C ASP A 51 -7.65 -15.12 -9.96
N GLN A 52 -8.17 -14.14 -9.22
CA GLN A 52 -8.86 -12.99 -9.80
C GLN A 52 -7.92 -12.14 -10.65
N VAL A 53 -6.68 -11.91 -10.19
CA VAL A 53 -5.66 -11.20 -10.99
C VAL A 53 -5.35 -11.96 -12.28
N ARG A 54 -5.18 -13.28 -12.24
CA ARG A 54 -4.98 -14.11 -13.46
C ARG A 54 -6.15 -13.98 -14.41
N THR A 55 -7.37 -14.09 -13.90
CA THR A 55 -8.60 -14.01 -14.70
C THR A 55 -8.71 -12.65 -15.36
N LEU A 56 -8.49 -11.57 -14.62
CA LEU A 56 -8.55 -10.21 -15.13
C LEU A 56 -7.53 -9.98 -16.25
N ARG A 57 -6.26 -10.37 -16.05
CA ARG A 57 -5.18 -10.19 -17.03
C ARG A 57 -5.45 -10.90 -18.36
N ASN A 58 -6.17 -12.02 -18.34
CA ASN A 58 -6.52 -12.76 -19.56
C ASN A 58 -7.74 -12.19 -20.30
N ASN A 59 -8.56 -11.37 -19.66
CA ASN A 59 -9.87 -10.97 -20.18
C ASN A 59 -10.01 -9.45 -20.41
N VAL A 60 -9.19 -8.62 -19.75
CA VAL A 60 -9.26 -7.16 -19.91
C VAL A 60 -8.28 -6.73 -21.01
N PRO A 61 -8.75 -6.13 -22.11
CA PRO A 61 -7.88 -5.78 -23.23
C PRO A 61 -7.19 -4.42 -23.06
N THR A 62 -7.73 -3.52 -22.23
CA THR A 62 -7.27 -2.13 -22.14
C THR A 62 -7.35 -1.58 -20.72
N PHE A 63 -6.36 -0.78 -20.32
CA PHE A 63 -6.34 -0.08 -19.05
C PHE A 63 -6.90 1.34 -19.21
N SER A 64 -7.83 1.75 -18.34
CA SER A 64 -8.28 3.13 -18.23
C SER A 64 -8.69 3.46 -16.80
N TRP A 65 -8.22 4.59 -16.27
CA TRP A 65 -8.63 5.07 -14.96
C TRP A 65 -10.06 5.62 -14.98
N PRO A 66 -10.87 5.39 -13.93
CA PRO A 66 -12.17 6.05 -13.77
C PRO A 66 -12.01 7.58 -13.67
N GLU A 67 -12.84 8.32 -14.40
CA GLU A 67 -12.79 9.80 -14.45
C GLU A 67 -13.23 10.47 -13.14
N ASN A 68 -13.99 9.76 -12.30
CA ASN A 68 -14.64 10.27 -11.11
C ASN A 68 -13.85 10.05 -9.80
N ILE A 69 -12.60 9.54 -9.86
CA ILE A 69 -11.84 9.27 -8.63
C ILE A 69 -11.68 10.53 -7.77
N ASP A 70 -11.34 11.67 -8.38
CA ASP A 70 -11.11 12.91 -7.64
C ASP A 70 -12.36 13.47 -6.99
N SER A 71 -13.51 13.40 -7.67
CA SER A 71 -14.78 13.85 -7.11
C SER A 71 -15.25 12.93 -5.98
N GLN A 72 -15.07 11.62 -6.11
CA GLN A 72 -15.38 10.66 -5.04
C GLN A 72 -14.45 10.83 -3.83
N ALA A 73 -13.15 11.05 -4.06
CA ALA A 73 -12.18 11.27 -2.98
C ALA A 73 -12.47 12.55 -2.19
N SER A 74 -13.01 13.59 -2.85
CA SER A 74 -13.43 14.83 -2.23
C SER A 74 -14.80 14.79 -1.55
N SER A 75 -15.60 13.75 -1.80
CA SER A 75 -16.90 13.56 -1.14
C SER A 75 -16.73 12.98 0.27
N ASP A 76 -17.69 13.26 1.15
CA ASP A 76 -17.77 12.64 2.48
C ASP A 76 -18.57 11.33 2.49
N ALA A 77 -19.20 10.96 1.37
CA ALA A 77 -19.97 9.73 1.26
C ALA A 77 -19.13 8.49 1.58
N LEU A 78 -19.75 7.52 2.25
CA LEU A 78 -19.11 6.24 2.54
C LEU A 78 -18.65 5.58 1.23
N LEU A 79 -17.40 5.13 1.17
CA LEU A 79 -16.93 4.32 0.06
C LEU A 79 -17.33 2.88 0.31
N GLU A 80 -18.51 2.52 -0.20
CA GLU A 80 -19.00 1.14 -0.21
C GLU A 80 -18.02 0.22 -0.95
N PRO A 81 -17.99 -1.09 -0.60
CA PRO A 81 -17.15 -2.05 -1.29
C PRO A 81 -17.38 -2.04 -2.81
N ALA A 82 -16.30 -1.93 -3.58
CA ALA A 82 -16.35 -1.95 -5.03
C ALA A 82 -15.01 -2.43 -5.63
N GLY A 83 -15.01 -2.80 -6.92
CA GLY A 83 -13.80 -3.23 -7.61
C GLY A 83 -13.18 -4.46 -6.93
N SER A 84 -11.88 -4.42 -6.63
CA SER A 84 -11.19 -5.55 -6.00
C SER A 84 -11.65 -5.84 -4.57
N ASP A 85 -12.40 -4.94 -3.93
CA ASP A 85 -13.00 -5.22 -2.62
C ASP A 85 -13.94 -6.45 -2.70
N ILE A 86 -14.63 -6.61 -3.83
CA ILE A 86 -15.62 -7.68 -4.07
C ILE A 86 -14.94 -9.05 -4.12
N TRP A 87 -13.71 -9.12 -4.64
CA TRP A 87 -12.89 -10.35 -4.66
C TRP A 87 -12.68 -10.90 -3.27
N THR A 88 -12.60 -10.00 -2.29
CA THR A 88 -12.35 -10.35 -0.89
C THR A 88 -13.62 -10.61 -0.09
N LEU A 89 -14.77 -10.08 -0.54
CA LEU A 89 -16.06 -10.32 0.08
C LEU A 89 -16.68 -11.66 -0.32
N SER A 90 -16.49 -12.13 -1.56
CA SER A 90 -17.01 -13.44 -1.99
C SER A 90 -16.40 -14.60 -1.18
N ALA A 91 -15.20 -14.45 -0.62
CA ALA A 91 -14.62 -15.47 0.25
C ALA A 91 -15.39 -15.66 1.57
N LEU A 92 -16.15 -14.66 2.04
CA LEU A 92 -16.95 -14.71 3.26
C LEU A 92 -18.38 -15.22 3.04
N PHE A 93 -18.88 -15.19 1.80
CA PHE A 93 -20.30 -15.46 1.47
C PHE A 93 -20.53 -16.57 0.42
N GLY A 94 -19.49 -17.32 0.04
CA GLY A 94 -19.57 -18.28 -1.07
C GLY A 94 -19.48 -17.58 -2.44
N PRO A 95 -19.53 -18.33 -3.57
CA PRO A 95 -19.32 -17.75 -4.90
C PRO A 95 -20.45 -16.78 -5.22
N LEU A 96 -20.19 -15.50 -4.99
CA LEU A 96 -20.99 -14.41 -5.53
C LEU A 96 -20.40 -14.13 -6.90
N GLU A 97 -21.23 -14.22 -7.94
CA GLU A 97 -20.82 -13.87 -9.29
C GLU A 97 -20.13 -12.49 -9.29
N PRO A 98 -19.01 -12.34 -10.02
CA PRO A 98 -18.23 -11.11 -9.99
C PRO A 98 -19.08 -9.93 -10.48
N TYR A 99 -19.45 -9.04 -9.56
CA TYR A 99 -20.18 -7.81 -9.86
C TYR A 99 -19.20 -6.71 -10.26
N PHE A 100 -19.25 -6.29 -11.53
CA PHE A 100 -18.54 -5.12 -12.04
C PHE A 100 -19.57 -3.99 -12.30
N PRO A 101 -19.48 -2.83 -11.62
CA PRO A 101 -20.41 -1.73 -11.88
C PRO A 101 -20.05 -1.09 -13.23
N GLY A 102 -20.90 -1.31 -14.25
CA GLY A 102 -20.80 -0.65 -15.56
C GLY A 102 -21.14 -1.51 -16.78
N GLU A 103 -21.26 -2.84 -16.66
CA GLU A 103 -21.51 -3.71 -17.83
C GLU A 103 -22.58 -4.77 -17.53
N THR A 104 -23.41 -5.05 -18.54
CA THR A 104 -24.52 -6.02 -18.46
C THR A 104 -24.02 -7.45 -18.19
N PRO A 105 -24.76 -8.29 -17.43
CA PRO A 105 -24.32 -9.63 -16.99
C PRO A 105 -24.08 -10.67 -18.11
N GLU A 106 -24.39 -10.38 -19.37
CA GLU A 106 -24.38 -11.40 -20.43
C GLU A 106 -23.01 -11.70 -21.06
N ARG A 107 -21.92 -11.00 -20.69
CA ARG A 107 -20.58 -11.26 -21.28
C ARG A 107 -19.64 -12.12 -20.47
N PHE A 108 -19.97 -12.43 -19.22
CA PHE A 108 -19.09 -13.24 -18.36
C PHE A 108 -19.76 -14.56 -17.98
N SER A 109 -20.04 -15.37 -19.01
CA SER A 109 -20.18 -16.81 -18.77
C SER A 109 -18.81 -17.37 -18.34
N PRO A 110 -18.71 -18.14 -17.25
CA PRO A 110 -17.49 -18.85 -16.82
C PRO A 110 -16.90 -19.82 -17.87
N SER A 111 -17.56 -19.94 -19.02
CA SER A 111 -17.27 -20.89 -20.09
C SER A 111 -16.21 -20.42 -21.09
N ALA A 112 -15.79 -19.15 -21.08
CA ALA A 112 -14.68 -18.69 -21.91
C ALA A 112 -13.34 -18.85 -21.18
N ARG A 113 -13.05 -20.05 -20.67
CA ARG A 113 -11.66 -20.44 -20.43
C ARG A 113 -11.00 -20.46 -21.81
N LEU A 114 -10.12 -19.52 -22.10
CA LEU A 114 -9.00 -19.79 -23.01
C LEU A 114 -8.16 -20.87 -22.32
N GLN A 115 -8.61 -22.12 -22.42
CA GLN A 115 -7.82 -23.28 -22.03
C GLN A 115 -6.66 -23.30 -23.00
N ASP A 116 -5.47 -23.05 -22.48
CA ASP A 116 -4.26 -23.50 -23.15
C ASP A 116 -4.41 -25.03 -23.35
N PRO A 117 -4.50 -25.54 -24.59
CA PRO A 117 -4.83 -26.94 -24.86
C PRO A 117 -3.84 -27.93 -24.25
N THR A 118 -2.68 -27.44 -23.79
CA THR A 118 -1.61 -28.23 -23.20
C THR A 118 -1.62 -28.29 -21.67
N ARG A 119 -2.49 -27.54 -20.98
CA ARG A 119 -2.47 -27.43 -19.52
C ARG A 119 -3.44 -28.41 -18.85
N GLN A 120 -2.92 -29.30 -17.99
CA GLN A 120 -3.77 -30.18 -17.19
C GLN A 120 -4.33 -29.45 -15.96
N PRO A 121 -5.52 -29.81 -15.46
CA PRO A 121 -6.10 -29.23 -14.24
C PRO A 121 -5.22 -29.36 -12.98
N SER A 122 -4.25 -30.29 -12.98
CA SER A 122 -3.28 -30.53 -11.91
C SER A 122 -2.04 -29.65 -11.96
N ASP A 123 -1.82 -28.91 -13.06
CA ASP A 123 -0.60 -28.10 -13.21
C ASP A 123 -0.70 -26.86 -12.31
N PRO A 124 0.35 -26.54 -11.52
CA PRO A 124 0.34 -25.36 -10.68
C PRO A 124 0.11 -24.11 -11.55
N PRO A 125 -0.72 -23.15 -11.11
CA PRO A 125 -0.99 -21.93 -11.88
C PRO A 125 0.30 -21.19 -12.23
N PRO A 126 0.38 -20.50 -13.39
CA PRO A 126 1.62 -19.88 -13.81
C PRO A 126 1.96 -18.73 -12.85
N ASP A 127 3.26 -18.51 -12.66
CA ASP A 127 3.75 -17.37 -11.90
C ASP A 127 3.31 -16.06 -12.54
N LEU A 128 3.02 -15.08 -11.70
CA LEU A 128 2.67 -13.73 -12.13
C LEU A 128 3.86 -12.82 -11.95
N ALA A 129 4.12 -11.94 -12.92
CA ALA A 129 5.05 -10.83 -12.76
C ALA A 129 4.31 -9.56 -12.29
N CYS A 130 5.02 -8.70 -11.57
CA CYS A 130 4.61 -7.34 -11.27
C CYS A 130 4.54 -6.53 -12.57
N THR A 131 3.44 -5.81 -12.76
CA THR A 131 3.28 -4.87 -13.88
C THR A 131 4.02 -3.57 -13.62
N ALA A 132 4.44 -2.92 -14.70
CA ALA A 132 4.90 -1.54 -14.67
C ALA A 132 3.74 -0.60 -15.00
N ASP A 133 3.83 0.66 -14.53
CA ASP A 133 2.98 1.75 -14.98
C ASP A 133 1.46 1.43 -15.00
N ASN A 134 0.79 1.55 -16.15
CA ASN A 134 -0.60 1.14 -16.33
C ASN A 134 -0.73 -0.13 -17.17
N ASP A 135 0.35 -0.91 -17.30
CA ASP A 135 0.33 -2.14 -18.08
C ASP A 135 -0.51 -3.21 -17.37
N LEU A 136 -1.32 -3.94 -18.14
CA LEU A 136 -2.12 -5.06 -17.64
C LEU A 136 -1.31 -6.36 -17.59
N LEU A 137 -0.35 -6.49 -18.50
CA LEU A 137 0.48 -7.67 -18.66
C LEU A 137 1.92 -7.33 -18.32
N ALA A 138 2.59 -8.29 -17.72
CA ALA A 138 4.02 -8.25 -17.48
C ALA A 138 4.61 -9.54 -18.04
N PRO A 139 5.67 -9.49 -18.86
CA PRO A 139 6.34 -10.69 -19.31
C PRO A 139 6.87 -11.44 -18.08
N LEU A 140 6.87 -12.78 -18.14
CA LEU A 140 7.58 -13.61 -17.19
C LEU A 140 8.86 -14.10 -17.86
N ALA A 141 10.01 -13.64 -17.39
CA ALA A 141 11.34 -14.05 -17.81
C ALA A 141 12.04 -14.79 -16.65
N PRO A 142 12.75 -15.90 -16.91
CA PRO A 142 13.48 -16.65 -15.89
C PRO A 142 14.48 -15.81 -15.07
N GLU A 143 15.05 -14.78 -15.68
CA GLU A 143 16.02 -13.86 -15.10
C GLU A 143 15.41 -12.69 -14.32
N HIS A 144 14.08 -12.64 -14.14
CA HIS A 144 13.47 -11.52 -13.41
C HIS A 144 14.00 -11.43 -11.98
N PRO A 145 14.43 -10.22 -11.55
CA PRO A 145 14.76 -9.97 -10.17
C PRO A 145 13.59 -10.33 -9.26
N ALA A 146 13.88 -10.82 -8.05
CA ALA A 146 12.86 -11.27 -7.10
C ALA A 146 11.78 -10.22 -6.81
N HIS A 147 12.07 -8.91 -6.94
CA HIS A 147 11.13 -7.80 -6.74
C HIS A 147 10.16 -7.57 -7.91
N MET A 148 10.37 -8.22 -9.06
CA MET A 148 9.50 -8.18 -10.23
C MET A 148 8.53 -9.38 -10.30
N LEU A 149 8.63 -10.34 -9.36
CA LEU A 149 7.67 -11.43 -9.25
C LEU A 149 6.49 -11.01 -8.36
N LEU A 150 5.27 -11.36 -8.73
CA LEU A 150 4.08 -11.12 -7.92
C LEU A 150 3.81 -12.34 -7.04
N THR A 151 4.35 -12.32 -5.83
CA THR A 151 4.28 -13.42 -4.86
C THR A 151 3.05 -13.29 -3.95
N PRO A 152 2.57 -14.39 -3.34
CA PRO A 152 1.49 -14.34 -2.35
C PRO A 152 1.78 -13.33 -1.22
N ALA A 153 3.01 -13.27 -0.73
CA ALA A 153 3.40 -12.33 0.32
C ALA A 153 3.27 -10.85 -0.09
N ARG A 154 3.46 -10.50 -1.36
CA ARG A 154 3.23 -9.14 -1.87
C ARG A 154 1.74 -8.82 -1.97
N ILE A 155 0.93 -9.80 -2.35
CA ILE A 155 -0.53 -9.68 -2.37
C ILE A 155 -1.08 -9.53 -0.95
N ALA A 156 -0.55 -10.29 0.01
CA ALA A 156 -0.88 -10.20 1.42
C ALA A 156 -0.53 -8.82 1.99
N CYS A 157 0.70 -8.36 1.77
CA CYS A 157 1.14 -7.02 2.15
C CYS A 157 0.23 -5.93 1.54
N TRP A 158 -0.10 -6.01 0.24
CA TRP A 158 -1.06 -5.10 -0.38
C TRP A 158 -2.40 -5.13 0.33
N HIS A 159 -2.95 -6.31 0.59
CA HIS A 159 -4.25 -6.47 1.23
C HIS A 159 -4.27 -5.83 2.62
N SER A 160 -3.24 -6.07 3.44
CA SER A 160 -3.13 -5.50 4.78
C SER A 160 -3.06 -3.98 4.79
N HIS A 161 -2.28 -3.38 3.88
CA HIS A 161 -2.26 -1.92 3.73
C HIS A 161 -3.60 -1.38 3.20
N LEU A 162 -4.24 -2.08 2.27
CA LEU A 162 -5.55 -1.66 1.73
C LEU A 162 -6.63 -1.63 2.82
N GLN A 163 -6.60 -2.55 3.78
CA GLN A 163 -7.53 -2.57 4.92
C GLN A 163 -7.38 -1.33 5.81
N VAL A 164 -6.17 -0.95 6.20
CA VAL A 164 -5.95 0.27 7.01
C VAL A 164 -6.28 1.54 6.21
N ILE A 165 -5.91 1.59 4.92
CA ILE A 165 -6.27 2.70 4.04
C ILE A 165 -7.80 2.84 3.95
N ARG A 166 -8.54 1.73 3.84
CA ARG A 166 -10.01 1.73 3.84
C ARG A 166 -10.58 2.23 5.16
N ALA A 167 -10.01 1.81 6.30
CA ALA A 167 -10.43 2.26 7.62
C ALA A 167 -10.25 3.79 7.77
N ILE A 168 -9.15 4.35 7.28
CA ILE A 168 -8.90 5.80 7.29
C ILE A 168 -9.87 6.52 6.33
N ALA A 169 -10.04 5.99 5.11
CA ALA A 169 -10.89 6.59 4.07
C ALA A 169 -12.37 6.73 4.47
N ASN A 170 -12.87 5.76 5.24
CA ASN A 170 -14.23 5.70 5.76
C ASN A 170 -14.34 6.14 7.23
N GLY A 171 -13.23 6.55 7.84
CA GLY A 171 -13.20 7.12 9.19
C GLY A 171 -13.81 8.52 9.25
N ASN A 172 -14.00 9.03 10.46
CA ASN A 172 -14.58 10.36 10.73
C ASN A 172 -13.59 11.32 11.37
N ASP A 173 -12.30 10.97 11.45
CA ASP A 173 -11.30 11.87 12.01
C ASP A 173 -10.90 12.93 10.98
N ASP A 174 -10.91 14.18 11.41
CA ASP A 174 -10.50 15.33 10.58
C ASP A 174 -8.97 15.44 10.45
N GLY A 175 -8.23 14.88 11.42
CA GLY A 175 -6.77 14.88 11.43
C GLY A 175 -6.18 13.70 10.64
N PRO A 176 -4.90 13.80 10.22
CA PRO A 176 -4.23 12.75 9.48
C PRO A 176 -3.95 11.51 10.33
N ALA A 177 -3.96 10.35 9.67
CA ALA A 177 -3.61 9.08 10.29
C ALA A 177 -2.21 8.64 9.86
N LEU A 178 -1.40 8.19 10.80
CA LEU A 178 -0.11 7.57 10.55
C LEU A 178 -0.28 6.06 10.43
N VAL A 179 0.35 5.46 9.42
CA VAL A 179 0.46 4.01 9.24
C VAL A 179 1.93 3.62 9.37
N LEU A 180 2.18 2.63 10.23
CA LEU A 180 3.49 2.05 10.51
C LEU A 180 3.46 0.54 10.21
N GLU A 181 4.60 -0.02 9.81
CA GLU A 181 4.87 -1.46 9.88
C GLU A 181 5.49 -1.81 11.26
N ASP A 182 5.60 -3.10 11.58
CA ASP A 182 6.03 -3.59 12.90
C ASP A 182 7.55 -3.73 13.09
N ASP A 183 8.31 -3.40 12.05
CA ASP A 183 9.77 -3.47 12.01
C ASP A 183 10.41 -2.08 11.93
N ILE A 184 9.82 -1.07 12.56
CA ILE A 184 10.33 0.31 12.52
C ILE A 184 11.07 0.74 13.78
N ASP A 185 11.86 1.79 13.62
CA ASP A 185 12.41 2.63 14.70
C ASP A 185 12.22 4.11 14.37
N MET A 186 12.24 5.00 15.36
CA MET A 186 11.84 6.40 15.18
C MET A 186 12.75 7.38 15.93
N GLU A 187 12.91 8.59 15.38
CA GLU A 187 13.54 9.69 16.12
C GLU A 187 12.79 9.98 17.42
N TRP A 188 13.52 10.14 18.53
CA TRP A 188 12.94 10.52 19.82
C TRP A 188 12.13 11.83 19.74
N ASP A 189 12.60 12.78 18.94
CA ASP A 189 11.99 14.10 18.77
C ASP A 189 11.07 14.19 17.53
N THR A 190 10.58 13.06 17.01
CA THR A 190 9.69 13.00 15.83
C THR A 190 8.55 14.01 15.95
N GLN A 191 7.87 14.10 17.10
CA GLN A 191 6.77 15.05 17.30
C GLN A 191 7.19 16.51 17.06
N ALA A 192 8.35 16.92 17.57
CA ALA A 192 8.85 18.29 17.40
C ALA A 192 9.24 18.56 15.94
N ARG A 193 9.91 17.61 15.28
CA ARG A 193 10.26 17.71 13.85
C ARG A 193 9.00 17.84 12.99
N LEU A 194 7.98 17.01 13.22
CA LEU A 194 6.72 17.10 12.47
C LEU A 194 5.99 18.41 12.74
N ALA A 195 5.89 18.88 13.99
CA ALA A 195 5.24 20.14 14.30
C ALA A 195 5.87 21.35 13.57
N ALA A 196 7.19 21.35 13.39
CA ALA A 196 7.89 22.39 12.63
C ALA A 196 7.58 22.36 11.12
N LEU A 197 7.35 21.17 10.56
CA LEU A 197 7.18 20.96 9.12
C LEU A 197 5.72 20.99 8.66
N TRP A 198 4.79 20.46 9.46
CA TRP A 198 3.44 20.08 8.99
C TRP A 198 2.63 21.24 8.41
N SER A 199 2.76 22.44 8.98
CA SER A 199 2.02 23.62 8.51
C SER A 199 2.49 24.15 7.14
N ALA A 200 3.57 23.60 6.58
CA ALA A 200 4.00 23.91 5.21
C ALA A 200 3.31 23.03 4.15
N LEU A 201 2.61 21.95 4.55
CA LEU A 201 1.86 21.12 3.62
C LEU A 201 0.75 21.94 2.95
N PRO A 202 0.54 21.81 1.63
CA PRO A 202 -0.58 22.46 0.96
C PRO A 202 -1.89 21.84 1.45
N ALA A 203 -2.99 22.61 1.51
CA ALA A 203 -4.27 22.17 2.08
C ALA A 203 -4.83 20.84 1.54
N ALA A 204 -4.40 20.41 0.37
CA ALA A 204 -4.93 19.25 -0.32
C ALA A 204 -3.88 18.13 -0.52
N TRP A 205 -2.86 18.05 0.34
CA TRP A 205 -1.92 16.92 0.34
C TRP A 205 -2.64 15.56 0.56
N ASP A 206 -2.09 14.48 0.00
CA ASP A 206 -2.68 13.14 0.09
C ASP A 206 -1.90 12.22 1.04
N ILE A 207 -0.58 12.13 0.84
CA ILE A 207 0.30 11.23 1.57
C ILE A 207 1.59 11.94 1.98
N VAL A 208 2.11 11.64 3.17
CA VAL A 208 3.41 12.11 3.66
C VAL A 208 4.25 10.92 4.12
N TYR A 209 5.40 10.69 3.53
CA TYR A 209 6.33 9.65 3.94
C TYR A 209 7.21 10.16 5.09
N LEU A 210 7.15 9.49 6.24
CA LEU A 210 8.06 9.76 7.37
C LEU A 210 9.35 8.94 7.26
N GLY A 211 9.29 7.86 6.49
CA GLY A 211 10.44 7.11 6.02
C GLY A 211 10.12 6.48 4.67
N HIS A 212 11.12 6.36 3.81
CA HIS A 212 10.98 5.79 2.47
C HIS A 212 12.33 5.29 1.96
N CYS A 213 12.30 4.49 0.90
CA CYS A 213 13.48 3.94 0.25
C CYS A 213 13.51 4.31 -1.24
N TRP A 214 14.68 4.09 -1.87
CA TRP A 214 14.85 4.04 -3.32
C TRP A 214 14.38 5.31 -4.07
N SER A 215 14.48 6.46 -3.41
CA SER A 215 14.26 7.79 -3.98
C SER A 215 15.07 8.82 -3.19
N ASP A 216 15.41 9.92 -3.85
CA ASP A 216 16.09 11.07 -3.23
C ASP A 216 15.25 12.32 -3.47
N GLU A 217 14.45 12.67 -2.47
CA GLU A 217 13.52 13.80 -2.57
C GLU A 217 14.22 15.16 -2.40
N THR A 218 15.51 15.17 -2.02
CA THR A 218 16.30 16.41 -1.95
C THR A 218 16.55 17.03 -3.33
N GLN A 219 16.37 16.25 -4.39
CA GLN A 219 16.42 16.73 -5.78
C GLN A 219 15.25 17.67 -6.11
N LEU A 220 14.17 17.64 -5.32
CA LEU A 220 13.06 18.57 -5.41
C LEU A 220 13.21 19.69 -4.36
N PRO A 221 12.84 20.95 -4.64
CA PRO A 221 12.97 22.02 -3.67
C PRO A 221 12.14 21.79 -2.39
N ALA A 222 12.75 21.98 -1.22
CA ALA A 222 12.05 21.89 0.05
C ALA A 222 10.92 22.92 0.15
N LEU A 223 9.72 22.48 0.57
CA LEU A 223 8.61 23.36 0.97
C LEU A 223 8.96 24.11 2.25
N ARG A 224 9.62 23.42 3.18
CA ARG A 224 10.11 23.99 4.44
C ARG A 224 11.34 23.25 4.92
N ARG A 225 12.28 24.01 5.46
CA ARG A 225 13.42 23.50 6.23
C ARG A 225 13.17 23.76 7.70
N GLY A 226 13.07 22.69 8.48
CA GLY A 226 13.08 22.73 9.94
C GLY A 226 14.51 22.58 10.48
N PRO A 227 14.67 22.55 11.82
CA PRO A 227 15.98 22.46 12.45
C PRO A 227 16.75 21.18 12.11
N SER A 228 16.06 20.04 12.09
CA SER A 228 16.67 18.70 11.95
C SER A 228 16.06 17.86 10.83
N ALA A 229 15.12 18.43 10.08
CA ALA A 229 14.48 17.79 8.93
C ALA A 229 13.87 18.84 8.00
N SER A 230 13.61 18.44 6.77
CA SER A 230 13.00 19.25 5.72
C SER A 230 11.85 18.49 5.07
N LEU A 231 10.87 19.24 4.57
CA LEU A 231 9.71 18.70 3.88
C LEU A 231 9.85 18.95 2.39
N HIS A 232 9.85 17.89 1.59
CA HIS A 232 9.99 17.92 0.14
C HIS A 232 8.75 17.35 -0.53
N PRO A 233 8.38 17.78 -1.76
CA PRO A 233 7.49 16.97 -2.58
C PRO A 233 8.14 15.61 -2.87
N SER A 234 7.34 14.57 -3.06
CA SER A 234 7.88 13.24 -3.38
C SER A 234 7.83 12.96 -4.88
N ALA A 235 8.84 12.28 -5.41
CA ALA A 235 8.96 11.88 -6.80
C ALA A 235 8.40 10.47 -7.05
N ALA A 236 8.90 9.47 -6.33
CA ALA A 236 8.48 8.06 -6.45
C ALA A 236 8.96 7.20 -5.25
N PRO A 237 8.63 7.57 -4.01
CA PRO A 237 9.11 6.88 -2.82
C PRO A 237 8.55 5.46 -2.72
N LYS A 238 9.43 4.53 -2.35
CA LYS A 238 9.09 3.12 -2.05
C LYS A 238 9.23 2.84 -0.56
N CYS A 239 8.98 1.58 -0.18
CA CYS A 239 8.75 1.15 1.19
C CYS A 239 7.47 1.76 1.78
N THR A 240 6.80 1.01 2.67
CA THR A 240 5.53 1.40 3.29
C THR A 240 5.63 1.41 4.82
N HIS A 241 6.86 1.36 5.34
CA HIS A 241 7.13 1.22 6.77
C HIS A 241 6.64 2.41 7.61
N ALA A 242 6.57 3.62 7.04
CA ALA A 242 6.02 4.78 7.74
C ALA A 242 5.49 5.88 6.81
N TYR A 243 4.17 6.00 6.71
CA TYR A 243 3.51 7.04 5.94
C TYR A 243 2.22 7.54 6.61
N ALA A 244 1.95 8.83 6.48
CA ALA A 244 0.73 9.46 6.94
C ALA A 244 -0.22 9.74 5.77
N LEU A 245 -1.52 9.62 6.01
CA LEU A 245 -2.57 9.92 5.05
C LEU A 245 -3.50 11.00 5.60
N SER A 246 -3.87 11.95 4.74
CA SER A 246 -5.08 12.73 4.97
C SER A 246 -6.29 11.84 4.68
N ARG A 247 -7.46 12.12 5.26
CA ARG A 247 -8.68 11.35 4.96
C ARG A 247 -8.98 11.34 3.46
N ARG A 248 -8.90 12.52 2.80
CA ARG A 248 -9.03 12.64 1.35
C ARG A 248 -7.98 11.81 0.59
N GLY A 249 -6.73 11.83 1.05
CA GLY A 249 -5.64 11.06 0.47
C GLY A 249 -5.88 9.55 0.58
N ALA A 250 -6.36 9.08 1.72
CA ALA A 250 -6.74 7.68 1.93
C ALA A 250 -7.88 7.26 0.98
N ARG A 251 -8.90 8.11 0.80
CA ARG A 251 -9.99 7.87 -0.16
C ARG A 251 -9.47 7.77 -1.58
N ARG A 252 -8.62 8.70 -2.00
CA ARG A 252 -8.01 8.71 -3.33
C ARG A 252 -7.13 7.48 -3.54
N ALA A 253 -6.30 7.11 -2.57
CA ALA A 253 -5.46 5.92 -2.61
C ALA A 253 -6.33 4.65 -2.71
N LEU A 254 -7.35 4.50 -1.86
CA LEU A 254 -8.28 3.36 -1.89
C LEU A 254 -8.91 3.19 -3.28
N LEU A 255 -9.45 4.26 -3.87
CA LEU A 255 -10.12 4.23 -5.17
C LEU A 255 -9.19 3.76 -6.30
N HIS A 256 -7.93 4.20 -6.30
CA HIS A 256 -6.93 3.73 -7.26
C HIS A 256 -6.51 2.28 -6.97
N LEU A 257 -6.19 1.96 -5.72
CA LEU A 257 -5.66 0.66 -5.32
C LEU A 257 -6.70 -0.47 -5.44
N ARG A 258 -8.00 -0.15 -5.42
CA ARG A 258 -9.08 -1.13 -5.65
C ARG A 258 -9.59 -1.19 -7.08
N HIS A 259 -9.07 -0.35 -7.98
CA HIS A 259 -9.47 -0.35 -9.39
C HIS A 259 -8.99 -1.65 -10.05
N PRO A 260 -9.86 -2.53 -10.56
CA PRO A 260 -9.47 -3.91 -10.92
C PRO A 260 -8.27 -4.03 -11.87
N PRO A 261 -8.16 -3.27 -12.97
CA PRO A 261 -6.96 -3.20 -13.82
C PRO A 261 -5.63 -2.94 -13.09
N PHE A 262 -5.66 -2.24 -11.96
CA PHE A 262 -4.48 -1.84 -11.20
C PHE A 262 -4.29 -2.63 -9.90
N ALA A 263 -5.38 -3.06 -9.28
CA ALA A 263 -5.39 -3.71 -7.99
C ALA A 263 -4.52 -4.98 -8.00
N TYR A 264 -3.69 -5.14 -6.98
CA TYR A 264 -2.86 -6.34 -6.79
C TYR A 264 -1.92 -6.64 -7.98
N SER A 265 -1.61 -5.64 -8.81
CA SER A 265 -0.86 -5.83 -10.05
C SER A 265 0.66 -5.87 -9.86
N ARG A 266 1.14 -5.47 -8.68
CA ARG A 266 2.54 -5.35 -8.25
C ARG A 266 2.61 -5.24 -6.71
N ALA A 267 3.80 -5.08 -6.13
CA ALA A 267 3.93 -4.77 -4.71
C ALA A 267 3.31 -3.40 -4.36
N ILE A 268 2.74 -3.25 -3.16
CA ILE A 268 2.01 -2.04 -2.77
C ILE A 268 2.87 -0.77 -2.78
N ASP A 269 4.14 -0.88 -2.39
CA ASP A 269 5.09 0.22 -2.44
C ASP A 269 5.34 0.69 -3.87
N GLN A 270 5.46 -0.23 -4.83
CA GLN A 270 5.62 0.08 -6.26
C GLN A 270 4.35 0.72 -6.84
N ALA A 271 3.17 0.29 -6.39
CA ALA A 271 1.91 0.90 -6.79
C ALA A 271 1.77 2.32 -6.26
N LEU A 272 2.05 2.56 -4.97
CA LEU A 272 2.04 3.90 -4.40
C LEU A 272 3.08 4.80 -5.09
N ALA A 273 4.30 4.31 -5.30
CA ALA A 273 5.33 5.04 -6.05
C ALA A 273 4.87 5.43 -7.46
N TRP A 274 4.17 4.54 -8.16
CA TRP A 274 3.58 4.85 -9.47
C TRP A 274 2.48 5.90 -9.36
N LEU A 275 1.59 5.81 -8.38
CA LEU A 275 0.52 6.80 -8.17
C LEU A 275 1.11 8.18 -7.83
N VAL A 276 2.21 8.25 -7.09
CA VAL A 276 2.96 9.50 -6.88
C VAL A 276 3.55 10.02 -8.19
N ARG A 277 4.35 9.19 -8.87
CA ARG A 277 5.06 9.56 -10.11
C ARG A 277 4.12 10.02 -11.23
N SER A 278 2.93 9.40 -11.33
CA SER A 278 1.91 9.73 -12.32
C SER A 278 1.01 10.91 -11.91
N GLY A 279 1.29 11.57 -10.79
CA GLY A 279 0.56 12.73 -10.30
C GLY A 279 -0.82 12.40 -9.72
N ARG A 280 -1.12 11.12 -9.47
CA ARG A 280 -2.38 10.63 -8.90
C ARG A 280 -2.46 10.78 -7.40
N LEU A 281 -1.33 10.84 -6.71
CA LEU A 281 -1.26 11.21 -5.30
C LEU A 281 -0.32 12.39 -5.13
N ARG A 282 -0.78 13.42 -4.41
CA ARG A 282 0.05 14.55 -3.99
C ARG A 282 0.83 14.14 -2.74
N ALA A 283 2.07 13.73 -2.97
CA ALA A 283 2.93 13.17 -1.95
C ALA A 283 4.04 14.13 -1.52
N PHE A 284 4.40 14.03 -0.25
CA PHE A 284 5.53 14.72 0.36
C PHE A 284 6.35 13.75 1.20
N SER A 285 7.62 14.06 1.41
CA SER A 285 8.53 13.24 2.22
C SER A 285 9.28 14.12 3.20
N VAL A 286 9.49 13.59 4.41
CA VAL A 286 10.39 14.17 5.40
C VAL A 286 11.81 13.67 5.13
N VAL A 287 12.77 14.59 5.03
CA VAL A 287 14.19 14.30 4.72
C VAL A 287 15.12 15.07 5.67
N PRO A 288 16.08 14.42 6.38
CA PRO A 288 16.22 12.97 6.51
C PRO A 288 14.95 12.30 7.09
N PRO A 289 14.76 10.99 6.87
CA PRO A 289 13.62 10.26 7.43
C PRO A 289 13.64 10.36 8.96
N VAL A 290 12.45 10.42 9.55
CA VAL A 290 12.27 10.41 11.02
C VAL A 290 11.81 9.04 11.53
N VAL A 291 11.55 8.11 10.61
CA VAL A 291 11.23 6.71 10.87
C VAL A 291 12.00 5.84 9.89
N VAL A 292 12.69 4.83 10.40
CA VAL A 292 13.48 3.89 9.58
C VAL A 292 12.99 2.46 9.79
N GLN A 293 13.25 1.60 8.81
CA GLN A 293 13.03 0.17 8.95
C GLN A 293 14.24 -0.50 9.63
N ARG A 294 13.98 -1.21 10.72
CA ARG A 294 14.92 -2.10 11.40
C ARG A 294 15.18 -3.33 10.53
N LYS A 295 16.43 -3.79 10.51
CA LYS A 295 16.89 -4.89 9.62
C LYS A 295 17.62 -5.96 10.41
N ASP A 296 17.09 -6.21 11.60
CA ASP A 296 17.53 -7.18 12.58
C ASP A 296 16.91 -8.57 12.34
N SER A 297 15.71 -8.64 11.75
CA SER A 297 14.97 -9.88 11.45
C SER A 297 14.73 -10.12 9.95
N SER A 298 14.24 -11.31 9.61
CA SER A 298 13.84 -11.66 8.24
C SER A 298 12.55 -10.96 7.83
N SER A 299 12.44 -10.56 6.56
CA SER A 299 11.20 -9.99 6.01
C SER A 299 10.18 -11.08 5.72
N ASP A 300 8.90 -10.78 5.96
CA ASP A 300 7.77 -11.65 5.64
C ASP A 300 7.30 -11.47 4.17
N VAL A 301 7.81 -10.46 3.46
CA VAL A 301 7.37 -10.09 2.11
C VAL A 301 8.37 -10.55 1.04
N MET A 302 9.66 -10.53 1.36
CA MET A 302 10.72 -10.90 0.42
C MET A 302 11.87 -11.65 1.11
N PRO A 303 12.64 -12.48 0.38
CA PRO A 303 13.78 -13.18 0.97
C PRO A 303 14.79 -12.23 1.60
N GLY A 304 15.39 -12.64 2.72
CA GLY A 304 16.40 -11.85 3.44
C GLY A 304 15.79 -10.90 4.47
N ARG A 305 16.45 -9.75 4.69
CA ARG A 305 16.05 -8.75 5.71
C ARG A 305 15.39 -7.52 5.11
N GLY A 306 14.60 -7.74 4.05
CA GLY A 306 13.96 -6.66 3.28
C GLY A 306 14.92 -5.91 2.36
N SER A 307 14.58 -4.66 2.06
CA SER A 307 15.32 -3.78 1.15
C SER A 307 16.81 -3.62 1.54
N GLU A 308 17.70 -3.46 0.57
CA GLU A 308 19.12 -3.15 0.85
C GLU A 308 19.36 -1.69 1.25
N TRP A 309 18.44 -0.78 0.93
CA TRP A 309 18.52 0.64 1.27
C TRP A 309 18.71 0.86 2.78
N ARG A 310 19.70 1.65 3.22
CA ARG A 310 19.94 1.92 4.65
C ARG A 310 19.76 3.42 4.92
N GLN A 311 19.08 3.71 6.02
CA GLN A 311 18.94 5.05 6.59
C GLN A 311 19.25 4.95 8.08
N GLY A 312 19.75 6.04 8.66
CA GLY A 312 20.02 6.16 10.08
C GLY A 312 19.09 7.17 10.73
N LEU A 313 18.94 7.05 12.04
CA LEU A 313 18.37 8.06 12.90
C LEU A 313 19.50 8.82 13.59
N ASP A 314 19.31 10.11 13.83
CA ASP A 314 20.23 10.95 14.60
C ASP A 314 20.14 10.60 16.09
N ASN A 315 18.92 10.45 16.61
CA ASN A 315 18.61 10.13 18.00
C ASN A 315 17.47 9.11 18.09
N GLY A 316 17.70 7.90 17.56
CA GLY A 316 16.81 6.74 17.70
C GLY A 316 16.90 6.08 19.06
#